data_AF-A0A0J6E7Y7-F1
#
_entry.id   AF-A0A0J6E7Y7-F1
#
_cell.length_a   1.000
_cell.length_b   1.000
_cell.length_c   1.000
_cell.angle_alpha   90.00
_cell.angle_beta   90.00
_cell.angle_gamma   90.00
#
_symmetry.space_group_name_H-M   'P 1'
#
loop_
_entity.id
_entity.type
_entity.pdbx_description
1 polymer ?
#
loop_
_entity_poly.entity_id
_entity_poly.type
_entity_poly.pdbx_seq_one_letter_code
_entity_poly.pdbx_strand_id
1 'polypeptide(L)'
;MKKQNSQETQDVIDELNAISAWIQTYGSYIQAIGQTKFLSKKEEDKKEGIELQIKGNLIQALGNSIQAALAQIQGKSEKDKKGAALDVLGPLFQSIGNVIEAAAESD
;
A
#
# COMPACT_ATOMS: atom_id res chain seq x y z
N MET A 1 -5.65 36.82 8.32
CA MET A 1 -4.37 36.10 8.47
C MET A 1 -4.55 34.68 9.00
N LYS A 2 -5.05 34.41 10.23
CA LYS A 2 -5.20 33.02 10.75
C LYS A 2 -6.07 32.08 9.89
N LYS A 3 -7.17 32.55 9.30
CA LYS A 3 -8.03 31.75 8.40
C LYS A 3 -7.37 31.37 7.07
N GLN A 4 -6.45 32.21 6.56
CA GLN A 4 -5.79 32.00 5.27
C GLN A 4 -4.72 30.92 5.37
N ASN A 5 -3.88 30.95 6.42
CA ASN A 5 -2.91 29.88 6.69
C ASN A 5 -3.57 28.51 6.93
N SER A 6 -4.76 28.50 7.54
CA SER A 6 -5.48 27.24 7.80
C SER A 6 -6.03 26.60 6.53
N GLN A 7 -6.44 27.42 5.55
CA GLN A 7 -6.92 26.93 4.26
C GLN A 7 -5.76 26.38 3.42
N GLU A 8 -4.67 27.13 3.33
CA GLU A 8 -3.46 26.71 2.60
C GLU A 8 -2.90 25.38 3.13
N THR A 9 -2.91 25.20 4.47
CA THR A 9 -2.51 23.93 5.09
C THR A 9 -3.44 22.78 4.68
N GLN A 10 -4.75 23.03 4.60
CA GLN A 10 -5.72 22.00 4.22
C GLN A 10 -5.58 21.61 2.75
N ASP A 11 -5.37 22.60 1.86
CA ASP A 11 -5.17 22.36 0.43
C ASP A 11 -3.95 21.46 0.17
N VAL A 12 -2.83 21.71 0.89
CA VAL A 12 -1.63 20.86 0.83
C VAL A 12 -1.91 19.44 1.33
N ILE A 13 -2.69 19.29 2.40
CA ILE A 13 -3.01 17.96 2.93
C ILE A 13 -3.88 17.17 1.93
N ASP A 14 -4.83 17.83 1.28
CA ASP A 14 -5.70 17.18 0.29
C ASP A 14 -4.91 16.75 -0.94
N GLU A 15 -3.94 17.55 -1.39
CA GLU A 15 -3.01 17.18 -2.46
C GLU A 15 -2.15 15.97 -2.07
N LEU A 16 -1.59 15.96 -0.85
CA LEU A 16 -0.79 14.84 -0.37
C LEU A 16 -1.61 13.56 -0.18
N ASN A 17 -2.88 13.67 0.23
CA ASN A 17 -3.81 12.55 0.26
C ASN A 17 -4.04 11.98 -1.15
N ALA A 18 -4.27 12.84 -2.15
CA ALA A 18 -4.45 12.41 -3.53
C ALA A 18 -3.19 11.69 -4.06
N ILE A 19 -1.99 12.23 -3.80
CA ILE A 19 -0.71 11.60 -4.16
C ILE A 19 -0.58 10.23 -3.49
N SER A 20 -0.91 10.13 -2.20
CA SER A 20 -0.84 8.86 -1.47
C SER A 20 -1.78 7.78 -2.04
N ALA A 21 -2.96 8.17 -2.52
CA ALA A 21 -3.92 7.28 -3.15
C ALA A 21 -3.41 6.78 -4.52
N TRP A 22 -2.79 7.66 -5.30
CA TRP A 22 -2.12 7.26 -6.55
C TRP A 22 -0.98 6.28 -6.29
N ILE A 23 -0.12 6.55 -5.30
CA ILE A 23 0.96 5.65 -4.90
C ILE A 23 0.39 4.26 -4.57
N GLN A 24 -0.65 4.19 -3.74
CA GLN A 24 -1.30 2.91 -3.41
C GLN A 24 -1.85 2.20 -4.65
N THR A 25 -2.53 2.93 -5.52
CA THR A 25 -3.10 2.39 -6.77
C THR A 25 -2.00 1.78 -7.67
N TYR A 26 -0.86 2.45 -7.80
CA TYR A 26 0.29 1.90 -8.52
C TYR A 26 0.83 0.62 -7.86
N GLY A 27 0.91 0.59 -6.53
CA GLY A 27 1.30 -0.61 -5.81
C GLY A 27 0.32 -1.77 -6.01
N SER A 28 -0.99 -1.51 -6.02
CA SER A 28 -2.03 -2.51 -6.30
C SER A 28 -1.95 -3.01 -7.75
N TYR A 29 -1.68 -2.13 -8.70
CA TYR A 29 -1.48 -2.50 -10.10
C TYR A 29 -0.29 -3.45 -10.28
N ILE A 30 0.85 -3.15 -9.66
CA ILE A 30 2.04 -4.03 -9.70
C ILE A 30 1.73 -5.39 -9.03
N GLN A 31 0.98 -5.39 -7.94
CA GLN A 31 0.51 -6.62 -7.30
C GLN A 31 -0.36 -7.47 -8.20
N ALA A 32 -1.32 -6.86 -8.92
CA ALA A 32 -2.19 -7.59 -9.85
C ALA A 32 -1.39 -8.26 -10.98
N ILE A 33 -0.35 -7.58 -11.50
CA ILE A 33 0.58 -8.20 -12.46
C ILE A 33 1.32 -9.37 -11.81
N GLY A 34 1.83 -9.17 -10.60
CA GLY A 34 2.55 -10.22 -9.87
C GLY A 34 1.68 -11.45 -9.59
N GLN A 35 0.40 -11.24 -9.24
CA GLN A 35 -0.55 -12.32 -9.01
C GLN A 35 -0.92 -13.04 -10.30
N THR A 36 -1.02 -12.33 -11.42
CA THR A 36 -1.20 -12.95 -12.75
C THR A 36 -0.01 -13.84 -13.12
N LYS A 37 1.22 -13.39 -12.86
CA LYS A 37 2.45 -14.16 -13.10
C LYS A 37 2.58 -15.36 -12.16
N PHE A 38 2.15 -15.21 -10.91
CA PHE A 38 2.15 -16.29 -9.93
C PHE A 38 1.28 -17.49 -10.35
N LEU A 39 0.19 -17.26 -11.08
CA LEU A 39 -0.65 -18.32 -11.63
C LEU A 39 -0.05 -19.01 -12.88
N SER A 40 1.14 -18.60 -13.33
CA SER A 40 1.84 -19.26 -14.43
C SER A 40 2.32 -20.65 -14.04
N LYS A 41 2.36 -21.55 -15.02
CA LYS A 41 2.93 -22.90 -14.84
C LYS A 41 4.46 -22.89 -14.74
N LYS A 42 5.10 -21.77 -15.09
CA LYS A 42 6.55 -21.66 -15.09
C LYS A 42 7.05 -21.17 -13.74
N GLU A 43 8.00 -21.89 -13.16
CA GLU A 43 8.60 -21.56 -11.87
C GLU A 43 9.32 -20.19 -11.87
N GLU A 44 9.91 -19.81 -13.00
CA GLU A 44 10.52 -18.48 -13.19
C GLU A 44 9.50 -17.34 -13.07
N ASP A 45 8.32 -17.52 -13.69
CA ASP A 45 7.23 -16.54 -13.63
C ASP A 45 6.63 -16.46 -12.22
N LYS A 46 6.55 -17.58 -11.50
CA LYS A 46 6.09 -17.61 -10.12
C LYS A 46 6.97 -16.76 -9.20
N LYS A 47 8.28 -16.95 -9.28
CA LYS A 47 9.26 -16.17 -8.50
C LYS A 47 9.17 -14.69 -8.82
N GLU A 48 9.11 -14.33 -10.11
CA GLU A 48 8.90 -12.95 -10.54
C GLU A 48 7.57 -12.39 -10.01
N GLY A 49 6.51 -13.21 -10.04
CA GLY A 49 5.20 -12.88 -9.51
C GLY A 49 5.21 -12.54 -8.02
N ILE A 50 5.93 -13.31 -7.21
CA ILE A 50 6.12 -13.03 -5.78
C ILE A 50 6.89 -11.72 -5.58
N GLU A 51 7.98 -11.50 -6.33
CA GLU A 51 8.75 -10.26 -6.24
C GLU A 51 7.92 -9.02 -6.57
N LEU A 52 7.10 -9.09 -7.62
CA LEU A 52 6.20 -8.00 -8.00
C LEU A 52 5.15 -7.75 -6.90
N GLN A 53 4.61 -8.80 -6.29
CA GLN A 53 3.66 -8.64 -5.19
C GLN A 53 4.30 -7.95 -3.98
N ILE A 54 5.53 -8.33 -3.62
CA ILE A 54 6.30 -7.66 -2.56
C ILE A 54 6.56 -6.18 -2.90
N LYS A 55 6.99 -5.88 -4.13
CA LYS A 55 7.23 -4.50 -4.58
C LYS A 55 5.94 -3.66 -4.52
N GLY A 56 4.82 -4.21 -4.96
CA GLY A 56 3.52 -3.55 -4.89
C GLY A 56 3.08 -3.26 -3.45
N ASN A 57 3.33 -4.19 -2.53
CA ASN A 57 3.07 -4.01 -1.10
C ASN A 57 3.91 -2.89 -0.48
N LEU A 58 5.20 -2.83 -0.80
CA LEU A 58 6.08 -1.77 -0.32
C LEU A 58 5.60 -0.38 -0.79
N ILE A 59 5.18 -0.28 -2.06
CA ILE A 59 4.66 0.97 -2.62
C ILE A 59 3.36 1.37 -1.91
N GLN A 60 2.43 0.45 -1.67
CA GLN A 60 1.21 0.75 -0.89
C GLN A 60 1.53 1.21 0.54
N ALA A 61 2.49 0.56 1.21
CA ALA A 61 2.94 0.94 2.54
C ALA A 61 3.48 2.38 2.60
N LEU A 62 4.17 2.84 1.54
CA LEU A 62 4.60 4.25 1.42
C LEU A 62 3.39 5.19 1.42
N GLY A 63 2.36 4.91 0.62
CA GLY A 63 1.12 5.70 0.62
C GLY A 63 0.43 5.71 1.99
N ASN A 64 0.35 4.55 2.66
CA ASN A 64 -0.24 4.46 4.00
C ASN A 64 0.55 5.24 5.05
N SER A 65 1.90 5.23 4.97
CA SER A 65 2.73 6.02 5.89
C SER A 65 2.56 7.54 5.71
N ILE A 66 2.37 8.01 4.48
CA ILE A 66 2.04 9.41 4.20
C ILE A 66 0.69 9.76 4.82
N GLN A 67 -0.35 8.95 4.59
CA GLN A 67 -1.67 9.17 5.18
C GLN A 67 -1.63 9.19 6.71
N ALA A 68 -0.84 8.30 7.33
CA ALA A 68 -0.66 8.27 8.78
C ALA A 68 0.04 9.55 9.30
N ALA A 69 1.02 10.08 8.58
CA ALA A 69 1.67 11.35 8.91
C ALA A 69 0.69 12.54 8.78
N LEU A 70 -0.12 12.57 7.71
CA LEU A 70 -1.14 13.61 7.52
C LEU A 70 -2.22 13.57 8.61
N ALA A 71 -2.66 12.38 9.02
CA ALA A 71 -3.60 12.21 10.12
C ALA A 71 -3.05 12.77 11.45
N GLN A 72 -1.74 12.65 11.70
CA GLN A 72 -1.09 13.27 12.85
C GLN A 72 -1.10 14.80 12.78
N ILE A 73 -0.79 15.37 11.61
CA ILE A 73 -0.80 16.83 11.38
C ILE A 73 -2.21 17.40 11.55
N GLN A 74 -3.24 16.68 11.10
CA GLN A 74 -4.65 17.07 11.23
C GLN A 74 -5.21 16.92 12.66
N GLY A 75 -4.43 16.39 13.61
CA GLY A 75 -4.91 16.11 14.95
C GLY A 75 -6.03 15.05 14.98
N LYS A 76 -6.11 14.19 13.95
CA LYS A 76 -7.09 13.10 13.89
C LYS A 76 -6.88 12.11 15.04
N SER A 77 -7.97 11.45 15.44
CA SER A 77 -8.01 10.61 16.63
C SER A 77 -7.06 9.41 16.50
N GLU A 78 -6.66 8.83 17.64
CA GLU A 78 -5.96 7.53 17.73
C GLU A 78 -6.62 6.44 16.86
N LYS A 79 -7.96 6.47 16.73
CA LYS A 79 -8.71 5.56 15.85
C LYS A 79 -8.34 5.70 14.37
N ASP A 80 -8.20 6.92 13.88
CA ASP A 80 -7.90 7.19 12.47
C ASP A 80 -6.46 6.79 12.13
N LYS A 81 -5.53 7.02 13.06
CA LYS A 81 -4.13 6.59 12.93
C LYS A 81 -4.01 5.06 12.92
N LYS A 82 -4.80 4.37 13.75
CA LYS A 82 -4.87 2.91 13.76
C LYS A 82 -5.48 2.35 12.48
N GLY A 83 -6.49 3.01 11.89
CA GLY A 83 -7.04 2.64 10.59
C GLY A 83 -5.98 2.56 9.49
N ALA A 84 -5.21 3.63 9.31
CA ALA A 84 -4.14 3.68 8.31
C ALA A 84 -3.04 2.60 8.53
N ALA A 85 -2.75 2.25 9.79
CA ALA A 85 -1.81 1.18 10.11
C ALA A 85 -2.40 -0.23 9.84
N LEU A 86 -3.70 -0.42 10.09
CA LEU A 86 -4.40 -1.67 9.84
C LEU A 86 -4.58 -1.96 8.34
N ASP A 87 -4.68 -0.94 7.50
CA ASP A 87 -4.78 -1.10 6.04
C ASP A 87 -3.54 -1.76 5.41
N VAL A 88 -2.39 -1.71 6.08
CA VAL A 88 -1.16 -2.42 5.66
C VAL A 88 -1.24 -3.93 5.93
N LEU A 89 -2.10 -4.38 6.85
CA LEU A 89 -2.18 -5.78 7.24
C LEU A 89 -2.78 -6.67 6.16
N GLY A 90 -3.82 -6.21 5.45
CA GLY A 90 -4.47 -6.98 4.39
C GLY A 90 -3.49 -7.41 3.28
N PRO A 91 -2.78 -6.45 2.65
CA PRO A 91 -1.78 -6.75 1.62
C PRO A 91 -0.59 -7.57 2.14
N LEU A 92 -0.18 -7.38 3.41
CA LEU A 92 0.83 -8.23 4.07
C LEU A 92 0.38 -9.69 4.19
N PHE A 93 -0.85 -9.94 4.66
CA PHE A 93 -1.40 -11.29 4.78
C PHE A 93 -1.55 -11.96 3.42
N GLN A 94 -1.99 -11.23 2.39
CA GLN A 94 -2.01 -11.73 1.01
C GLN A 94 -0.61 -12.14 0.56
N SER A 95 0.41 -11.32 0.83
CA SER A 95 1.80 -11.66 0.52
C SER A 95 2.27 -12.96 1.17
N ILE A 96 1.92 -13.16 2.45
CA ILE A 96 2.27 -14.37 3.19
C ILE A 96 1.56 -15.59 2.59
N GLY A 97 0.27 -15.46 2.25
CA GLY A 97 -0.49 -16.51 1.55
C GLY A 97 0.18 -16.92 0.24
N ASN A 98 0.58 -15.95 -0.59
CA ASN A 98 1.25 -16.22 -1.85
C ASN A 98 2.59 -16.94 -1.67
N VAL A 99 3.36 -16.61 -0.62
CA VAL A 99 4.64 -17.30 -0.32
C VAL A 99 4.40 -18.75 0.13
N ILE A 100 3.37 -18.99 0.94
CA ILE A 100 3.01 -20.34 1.39
C ILE A 100 2.53 -21.18 0.21
N GLU A 101 1.70 -20.63 -0.67
CA GLU A 101 1.22 -21.31 -1.88
C GLU A 101 2.39 -21.64 -2.82
N ALA A 102 3.34 -20.72 -3.00
CA ALA A 102 4.55 -20.97 -3.78
C ALA A 102 5.39 -22.13 -3.22
N ALA A 103 5.56 -22.18 -1.90
CA ALA A 103 6.31 -23.24 -1.24
C ALA A 103 5.60 -24.59 -1.35
N ALA A 104 4.27 -24.61 -1.22
CA ALA A 104 3.46 -25.82 -1.34
C ALA A 104 3.41 -26.40 -2.76
N GLU A 105 3.47 -25.56 -3.80
CA GLU A 105 3.51 -26.00 -5.19
C GLU A 105 4.91 -26.41 -5.68
N SER A 106 5.95 -26.23 -4.85
CA SER A 106 7.34 -26.55 -5.19
C SER A 106 7.81 -27.95 -4.75
N ASP A 107 6.94 -28.71 -4.06
CA ASP A 107 7.08 -30.14 -3.72
C ASP A 107 6.26 -31.04 -4.67
#